data_AF-A0A6G0WIV1-F1
#
_entry.id   AF-A0A6G0WIV1-F1
#
_cell.length_a   1.000
_cell.length_b   1.000
_cell.length_c   1.000
_cell.angle_alpha   90.00
_cell.angle_beta   90.00
_cell.angle_gamma   90.00
#
_symmetry.space_group_name_H-M   'P 1'
#
loop_
_entity.id
_entity.type
_entity.pdbx_description
1 polymer ?
#
loop_
_entity_poly.entity_id
_entity_poly.type
_entity_poly.pdbx_seq_one_letter_code
_entity_poly.pdbx_strand_id
1 'polypeptide(L)'
;MVQDDQSSQSYFSLLLLSIIAASNVLVFLTEYKTKDHVASHDDAALYEASQSDVTTSLISHLMSMNNAILAVFGELDKDERAVKGKELVDVTLPTMFRFLERRLVMTSVGDPYLLEKLSLADLEVYLTVDMLKTNFLRDIDTSTIPDGYTHVMRIYNAVKEHPKVAEWNHRKN
;
A
#
# COMPACT_ATOMS: atom_id res chain seq x y z
N MET A 1 -17.14 -25.52 21.86
CA MET A 1 -16.13 -25.50 20.80
C MET A 1 -15.82 -24.04 20.54
N VAL A 2 -14.82 -23.51 21.23
CA VAL A 2 -14.40 -22.11 21.14
C VAL A 2 -13.19 -22.11 20.23
N GLN A 3 -13.40 -21.70 18.98
CA GLN A 3 -12.32 -21.41 18.05
C GLN A 3 -12.49 -19.95 17.63
N ASP A 4 -11.35 -19.30 17.50
CA ASP A 4 -11.13 -18.00 16.85
C ASP A 4 -11.11 -16.74 17.75
N ASP A 5 -10.07 -16.64 18.57
CA ASP A 5 -9.59 -15.37 19.16
C ASP A 5 -8.11 -15.07 18.76
N GLN A 6 -7.51 -15.92 17.91
CA GLN A 6 -6.14 -15.71 17.43
C GLN A 6 -6.08 -14.90 16.14
N SER A 7 -7.11 -14.96 15.27
CA SER A 7 -7.14 -14.16 14.05
C SER A 7 -7.28 -12.66 14.36
N SER A 8 -8.14 -12.31 15.32
CA SER A 8 -8.36 -10.95 15.85
C SER A 8 -7.05 -10.30 16.34
N GLN A 9 -6.23 -11.00 17.13
CA GLN A 9 -4.92 -10.48 17.58
C GLN A 9 -3.92 -10.26 16.44
N SER A 10 -3.97 -11.08 15.39
CA SER A 10 -3.11 -10.93 14.22
C SER A 10 -3.46 -9.65 13.43
N TYR A 11 -4.75 -9.34 13.25
CA TYR A 11 -5.20 -8.13 12.56
C TYR A 11 -4.90 -6.83 13.33
N PHE A 12 -5.02 -6.83 14.66
CA PHE A 12 -4.57 -5.70 15.48
C PHE A 12 -3.06 -5.46 15.38
N SER A 13 -2.28 -6.54 15.25
CA SER A 13 -0.83 -6.45 15.05
C SER A 13 -0.49 -5.86 13.67
N LEU A 14 -1.27 -6.15 12.63
CA LEU A 14 -1.10 -5.58 11.28
C LEU A 14 -1.47 -4.10 11.22
N LEU A 15 -2.55 -3.69 11.88
CA LEU A 15 -2.97 -2.30 11.99
C LEU A 15 -1.98 -1.47 12.82
N LEU A 16 -1.45 -2.04 13.91
CA LEU A 16 -0.43 -1.38 14.72
C LEU A 16 0.90 -1.29 13.96
N LEU A 17 1.26 -2.31 13.15
CA LEU A 17 2.46 -2.29 12.31
C LEU A 17 2.37 -1.28 11.15
N SER A 18 1.20 -1.07 10.54
CA SER A 18 1.04 -0.04 9.50
C SER A 18 1.14 1.37 10.09
N ILE A 19 0.58 1.59 11.30
CA ILE A 19 0.71 2.85 12.05
C ILE A 19 2.17 3.09 12.51
N ILE A 20 2.86 2.05 12.98
CA ILE A 20 4.28 2.11 13.37
C ILE A 20 5.18 2.33 12.15
N ALA A 21 4.90 1.68 11.01
CA ALA A 21 5.62 1.90 9.76
C ALA A 21 5.46 3.36 9.29
N ALA A 22 4.24 3.91 9.31
CA ALA A 22 3.99 5.32 9.00
C ALA A 22 4.76 6.27 9.94
N SER A 23 4.87 5.93 11.22
CA SER A 23 5.60 6.73 12.22
C SER A 23 7.12 6.69 12.03
N ASN A 24 7.70 5.50 11.76
CA ASN A 24 9.14 5.35 11.52
C ASN A 24 9.57 5.97 10.18
N VAL A 25 8.69 5.95 9.17
CA VAL A 25 8.87 6.66 7.91
C VAL A 25 8.96 8.17 8.13
N LEU A 26 8.07 8.73 8.96
CA LEU A 26 8.07 10.17 9.23
C LEU A 26 9.37 10.61 9.91
N VAL A 27 9.91 9.77 10.82
CA VAL A 27 11.20 9.99 11.50
C VAL A 27 12.40 9.82 10.54
N PHE A 28 12.36 8.84 9.64
CA PHE A 28 13.42 8.65 8.65
C PHE A 28 13.50 9.81 7.66
N LEU A 29 12.36 10.38 7.25
CA LEU A 29 12.31 11.53 6.35
C LEU A 29 12.80 12.84 6.99
N THR A 30 12.54 13.05 8.29
CA THR A 30 13.11 14.19 9.03
C THR A 30 14.61 14.05 9.22
N GLU A 31 15.12 12.85 9.49
CA GLU A 31 16.56 12.62 9.62
C GLU A 31 17.31 12.71 8.27
N TYR A 32 16.73 12.18 7.18
CA TYR A 32 17.32 12.23 5.84
C TYR A 32 17.48 13.67 5.33
N LYS A 33 16.48 14.53 5.56
CA LYS A 33 16.50 15.94 5.13
C LYS A 33 17.56 16.79 5.83
N THR A 34 18.15 16.30 6.93
CA THR A 34 19.19 17.03 7.68
C THR A 34 20.62 16.67 7.30
N LYS A 35 20.85 15.58 6.54
CA LYS A 35 22.21 15.04 6.34
C LYS A 35 22.90 15.41 5.02
N ASP A 36 22.17 15.66 3.94
CA ASP A 36 22.80 15.87 2.64
C ASP A 36 22.70 17.34 2.19
N HIS A 37 23.64 18.14 2.67
CA HIS A 37 24.03 19.37 1.99
C HIS A 37 25.42 19.16 1.39
N VAL A 38 25.45 19.17 0.05
CA VAL A 38 26.42 19.82 -0.86
C VAL A 38 26.62 18.97 -2.13
N ALA A 39 25.91 19.34 -3.21
CA ALA A 39 26.36 19.29 -4.61
C ALA A 39 25.42 20.16 -5.48
N SER A 40 25.87 20.57 -6.67
CA SER A 40 25.33 21.67 -7.51
C SER A 40 23.81 21.89 -7.46
N HIS A 41 23.43 23.11 -7.07
CA HIS A 41 22.31 23.34 -6.15
C HIS A 41 20.90 23.27 -6.73
N ASP A 42 20.70 23.49 -8.04
CA ASP A 42 19.35 23.74 -8.55
C ASP A 42 18.74 22.50 -9.23
N ASP A 43 19.43 21.87 -10.19
CA ASP A 43 18.82 20.77 -10.96
C ASP A 43 18.67 19.46 -10.17
N ALA A 44 19.65 19.12 -9.32
CA ALA A 44 19.57 17.93 -8.48
C ALA A 44 18.48 18.07 -7.40
N ALA A 45 18.40 19.25 -6.77
CA ALA A 45 17.36 19.54 -5.79
C ALA A 45 15.96 19.54 -6.43
N LEU A 46 15.82 20.06 -7.65
CA LEU A 46 14.56 20.01 -8.39
C LEU A 46 14.15 18.58 -8.78
N TYR A 47 15.12 17.75 -9.17
CA TYR A 47 14.87 16.34 -9.48
C TYR A 47 14.44 15.54 -8.24
N GLU A 48 15.13 15.71 -7.12
CA GLU A 48 14.76 15.08 -5.84
C GLU A 48 13.40 15.57 -5.32
N ALA A 49 13.12 16.87 -5.41
CA ALA A 49 11.82 17.45 -5.06
C ALA A 49 10.70 16.86 -5.93
N SER A 50 10.93 16.71 -7.24
CA SER A 50 9.98 16.09 -8.17
C SER A 50 9.67 14.63 -7.80
N GLN A 51 10.69 13.82 -7.48
CA GLN A 51 10.47 12.44 -7.02
C GLN A 51 9.74 12.37 -5.67
N SER A 52 10.08 13.27 -4.74
CA SER A 52 9.41 13.39 -3.44
C SER A 52 7.92 13.72 -3.62
N ASP A 53 7.58 14.62 -4.55
CA ASP A 53 6.19 14.99 -4.84
C ASP A 53 5.41 13.83 -5.48
N VAL A 54 6.04 13.11 -6.42
CA VAL A 54 5.46 11.91 -7.04
C VAL A 54 5.15 10.84 -5.99
N THR A 55 6.13 10.49 -5.15
CA THR A 55 5.98 9.47 -4.12
C THR A 55 4.95 9.85 -3.06
N THR A 56 4.97 11.10 -2.57
CA THR A 56 4.02 11.61 -1.57
C THR A 56 2.58 11.58 -2.07
N SER A 57 2.36 11.98 -3.32
CA SER A 57 1.02 11.95 -3.90
C SER A 57 0.52 10.53 -4.14
N LEU A 58 1.39 9.58 -4.50
CA LEU A 58 1.01 8.18 -4.68
C LEU A 58 0.65 7.55 -3.32
N ILE A 59 1.45 7.81 -2.30
CA ILE A 59 1.21 7.35 -0.92
C ILE A 59 -0.11 7.91 -0.38
N SER A 60 -0.39 9.20 -0.59
CA SER A 60 -1.67 9.81 -0.18
C SER A 60 -2.89 9.13 -0.82
N HIS A 61 -2.77 8.74 -2.09
CA HIS A 61 -3.82 8.00 -2.79
C HIS A 61 -4.00 6.59 -2.21
N LEU A 62 -2.89 5.87 -1.97
CA LEU A 62 -2.91 4.54 -1.36
C LEU A 62 -3.46 4.56 0.08
N MET A 63 -3.12 5.58 0.87
CA MET A 63 -3.72 5.80 2.18
C MET A 63 -5.23 6.00 2.09
N SER A 64 -5.70 6.73 1.06
CA SER A 64 -7.13 6.90 0.82
C SER A 64 -7.82 5.57 0.45
N MET A 65 -7.16 4.72 -0.33
CA MET A 65 -7.62 3.35 -0.62
C MET A 65 -7.70 2.52 0.65
N ASN A 66 -6.65 2.53 1.47
CA ASN A 66 -6.59 1.78 2.71
C ASN A 66 -7.68 2.25 3.70
N ASN A 67 -7.94 3.54 3.78
CA ASN A 67 -9.04 4.08 4.59
C ASN A 67 -10.42 3.59 4.12
N ALA A 68 -10.66 3.50 2.81
CA ALA A 68 -11.91 2.97 2.28
C ALA A 68 -12.08 1.48 2.62
N ILE A 69 -11.00 0.69 2.54
CA ILE A 69 -10.99 -0.73 2.91
C ILE A 69 -11.25 -0.89 4.42
N LEU A 70 -10.54 -0.11 5.25
CA LEU A 70 -10.68 -0.15 6.71
C LEU A 70 -12.07 0.31 7.17
N ALA A 71 -12.72 1.23 6.46
CA ALA A 71 -14.09 1.64 6.76
C ALA A 71 -15.08 0.48 6.61
N VAL A 72 -14.90 -0.38 5.60
CA VAL A 72 -15.73 -1.59 5.43
C VAL A 72 -15.35 -2.67 6.45
N PHE A 73 -14.05 -2.85 6.72
CA PHE A 73 -13.59 -3.80 7.73
C PHE A 73 -14.15 -3.50 9.13
N GLY A 74 -14.16 -2.22 9.51
CA GLY A 74 -14.62 -1.74 10.81
C GLY A 74 -16.13 -1.73 10.97
N GLU A 75 -16.91 -1.99 9.91
CA GLU A 75 -18.36 -2.07 10.00
C GLU A 75 -18.78 -3.35 10.74
N LEU A 76 -19.46 -3.17 11.88
CA LEU A 76 -19.86 -4.27 12.75
C LEU A 76 -21.18 -4.89 12.31
N ASP A 77 -22.10 -4.08 11.79
CA ASP A 77 -23.36 -4.58 11.26
C ASP A 77 -23.11 -5.35 9.96
N LYS A 78 -23.60 -6.59 9.90
CA LYS A 78 -23.32 -7.49 8.77
C LYS A 78 -24.01 -7.03 7.49
N ASP A 79 -25.24 -6.55 7.59
CA ASP A 79 -26.04 -6.16 6.43
C ASP A 79 -25.52 -4.82 5.88
N GLU A 80 -25.16 -3.88 6.75
CA GLU A 80 -24.50 -2.63 6.37
C GLU A 80 -23.11 -2.89 5.77
N ARG A 81 -22.32 -3.80 6.35
CA ARG A 81 -21.02 -4.20 5.79
C ARG A 81 -21.16 -4.81 4.41
N ALA A 82 -22.18 -5.63 4.17
CA ALA A 82 -22.44 -6.21 2.85
C ALA A 82 -22.78 -5.13 1.81
N VAL A 83 -23.61 -4.15 2.17
CA VAL A 83 -23.95 -3.02 1.30
C VAL A 83 -22.71 -2.16 0.99
N LYS A 84 -21.95 -1.76 2.01
CA LYS A 84 -20.72 -0.97 1.84
C LYS A 84 -19.65 -1.75 1.08
N GLY A 85 -19.53 -3.05 1.34
CA GLY A 85 -18.63 -3.96 0.66
C GLY A 85 -18.93 -4.07 -0.83
N LYS A 86 -20.21 -4.15 -1.20
CA LYS A 86 -20.62 -4.13 -2.60
C LYS A 86 -20.21 -2.85 -3.32
N GLU A 87 -20.46 -1.68 -2.72
CA GLU A 87 -20.02 -0.40 -3.28
C GLU A 87 -18.49 -0.29 -3.35
N LEU A 88 -17.79 -0.83 -2.35
CA LEU A 88 -16.34 -0.87 -2.34
C LEU A 88 -15.80 -1.68 -3.54
N VAL A 89 -16.35 -2.87 -3.77
CA VAL A 89 -15.91 -3.80 -4.82
C VAL A 89 -16.32 -3.34 -6.22
N ASP A 90 -17.57 -2.91 -6.41
CA ASP A 90 -18.11 -2.63 -7.74
C ASP A 90 -17.66 -1.26 -8.26
N VAL A 91 -17.41 -0.30 -7.36
CA VAL A 91 -17.20 1.10 -7.73
C VAL A 91 -15.89 1.65 -7.18
N THR A 92 -15.71 1.62 -5.87
CA THR A 92 -14.65 2.40 -5.21
C THR A 92 -13.25 1.87 -5.54
N LEU A 93 -12.98 0.59 -5.29
CA LEU A 93 -11.68 -0.03 -5.56
C LEU A 93 -11.33 0.01 -7.05
N PRO A 94 -12.22 -0.40 -7.99
CA PRO A 94 -11.91 -0.30 -9.41
C PRO A 94 -11.58 1.11 -9.86
N THR A 95 -12.27 2.12 -9.30
CA THR A 95 -12.00 3.53 -9.59
C THR A 95 -10.63 3.96 -9.07
N MET A 96 -10.33 3.67 -7.81
CA MET A 96 -9.04 4.03 -7.21
C MET A 96 -7.87 3.30 -7.86
N PHE A 97 -8.02 2.03 -8.25
CA PHE A 97 -6.99 1.31 -8.99
C PHE A 97 -6.78 1.86 -10.39
N ARG A 98 -7.83 2.29 -11.11
CA ARG A 98 -7.66 2.97 -12.41
C ARG A 98 -6.83 4.25 -12.27
N PHE A 99 -7.03 5.02 -11.21
CA PHE A 99 -6.22 6.21 -10.94
C PHE A 99 -4.77 5.85 -10.58
N LEU A 100 -4.57 4.86 -9.72
CA LEU A 100 -3.25 4.38 -9.33
C LEU A 100 -2.47 3.87 -10.54
N GLU A 101 -3.06 2.98 -11.34
CA GLU A 101 -2.44 2.41 -12.55
C GLU A 101 -2.07 3.51 -13.54
N ARG A 102 -2.98 4.45 -13.82
CA ARG A 102 -2.67 5.58 -14.70
C ARG A 102 -1.48 6.39 -14.19
N ARG A 103 -1.41 6.63 -12.88
CA ARG A 103 -0.32 7.40 -12.29
C ARG A 103 1.00 6.62 -12.39
N LEU A 104 1.00 5.33 -12.07
CA LEU A 104 2.15 4.45 -12.23
C LEU A 104 2.66 4.44 -13.68
N VAL A 105 1.79 4.34 -14.68
CA VAL A 105 2.16 4.43 -16.10
C VAL A 105 2.87 5.74 -16.42
N MET A 106 2.40 6.86 -15.85
CA MET A 106 2.93 8.20 -16.16
C MET A 106 4.21 8.54 -15.41
N THR A 107 4.40 8.00 -14.19
CA THR A 107 5.45 8.47 -13.28
C THR A 107 6.51 7.43 -12.97
N SER A 108 6.32 6.16 -13.35
CA SER A 108 7.34 5.14 -13.10
C SER A 108 8.57 5.41 -13.96
N VAL A 109 9.72 5.51 -13.31
CA VAL A 109 11.04 5.63 -13.97
C VAL A 109 11.88 4.37 -13.78
N GLY A 110 11.49 3.49 -12.85
CA GLY A 110 12.10 2.19 -12.65
C GLY A 110 11.38 1.05 -13.37
N ASP A 111 12.04 -0.10 -13.38
CA ASP A 111 11.47 -1.40 -13.75
C ASP A 111 12.12 -2.47 -12.84
N PRO A 112 11.39 -3.11 -11.91
CA PRO A 112 9.92 -3.15 -11.80
C PRO A 112 9.27 -2.05 -10.95
N TYR A 113 10.05 -1.30 -10.16
CA TYR A 113 9.57 -0.36 -9.13
C TYR A 113 9.16 1.02 -9.69
N LEU A 114 8.50 1.84 -8.85
CA LEU A 114 8.14 3.22 -9.18
C LEU A 114 9.38 4.06 -9.55
N LEU A 115 10.43 3.97 -8.72
CA LEU A 115 11.71 4.64 -8.94
C LEU A 115 12.77 3.59 -9.32
N GLU A 116 14.00 4.04 -9.61
CA GLU A 116 15.11 3.13 -9.93
C GLU A 116 15.39 2.08 -8.83
N LYS A 117 14.99 2.38 -7.60
CA LYS A 117 15.11 1.50 -6.44
C LYS A 117 13.76 1.39 -5.74
N LEU A 118 13.59 0.29 -5.00
CA LEU A 118 12.45 0.06 -4.12
C LEU A 118 12.22 1.30 -3.23
N SER A 119 11.02 1.85 -3.31
CA SER A 119 10.58 3.01 -2.54
C SER A 119 9.50 2.62 -1.53
N LEU A 120 9.16 3.56 -0.64
CA LEU A 120 8.04 3.39 0.27
C LEU A 120 6.71 3.23 -0.47
N ALA A 121 6.53 3.92 -1.60
CA ALA A 121 5.31 3.82 -2.39
C ALA A 121 5.11 2.39 -2.95
N ASP A 122 6.20 1.71 -3.31
CA ASP A 122 6.16 0.31 -3.75
C ASP A 122 5.74 -0.64 -2.61
N LEU A 123 6.25 -0.41 -1.40
CA LEU A 123 5.84 -1.17 -0.21
C LEU A 123 4.36 -0.95 0.11
N GLU A 124 3.86 0.27 -0.03
CA GLU A 124 2.45 0.59 0.22
C GLU A 124 1.54 -0.07 -0.83
N VAL A 125 1.94 -0.07 -2.12
CA VAL A 125 1.25 -0.86 -3.17
C VAL A 125 1.20 -2.33 -2.78
N TYR A 126 2.33 -2.88 -2.33
CA TYR A 126 2.40 -4.27 -1.90
C TYR A 126 1.44 -4.58 -0.76
N LEU A 127 1.44 -3.78 0.32
CA LEU A 127 0.59 -3.98 1.48
C LEU A 127 -0.90 -3.87 1.14
N THR A 128 -1.29 -2.87 0.33
CA THR A 128 -2.67 -2.69 -0.11
C THR A 128 -3.14 -3.89 -0.95
N VAL A 129 -2.34 -4.34 -1.91
CA VAL A 129 -2.69 -5.49 -2.76
C VAL A 129 -2.72 -6.79 -1.96
N ASP A 130 -1.77 -7.00 -1.04
CA ASP A 130 -1.71 -8.20 -0.21
C ASP A 130 -2.94 -8.30 0.72
N MET A 131 -3.40 -7.18 1.28
CA MET A 131 -4.62 -7.12 2.09
C MET A 131 -5.85 -7.61 1.30
N LEU A 132 -5.99 -7.19 0.04
CA LEU A 132 -7.11 -7.63 -0.80
C LEU A 132 -6.98 -9.12 -1.20
N LYS A 133 -5.75 -9.56 -1.52
CA LYS A 133 -5.49 -10.94 -1.94
C LYS A 133 -5.61 -11.97 -0.82
N THR A 134 -5.44 -11.57 0.43
CA THR A 134 -5.52 -12.44 1.62
C THR A 134 -6.92 -12.50 2.24
N ASN A 135 -7.95 -12.05 1.51
CA ASN A 135 -9.35 -12.05 1.95
C ASN A 135 -9.56 -11.32 3.30
N PHE A 136 -8.85 -10.21 3.51
CA PHE A 136 -8.90 -9.41 4.75
C PHE A 136 -10.33 -8.99 5.14
N LEU A 137 -11.20 -8.75 4.16
CA LEU A 137 -12.60 -8.36 4.39
C LEU A 137 -13.54 -9.53 4.70
N ARG A 138 -13.01 -10.74 4.96
CA ARG A 138 -13.73 -11.95 5.38
C ARG A 138 -14.80 -12.39 4.38
N ASP A 139 -15.97 -11.76 4.43
CA ASP A 139 -17.20 -12.12 3.73
C ASP A 139 -17.28 -11.48 2.33
N ILE A 140 -16.33 -10.59 2.01
CA ILE A 140 -16.29 -9.80 0.78
C ILE A 140 -15.04 -10.19 0.00
N ASP A 141 -15.23 -10.89 -1.12
CA ASP A 141 -14.12 -11.25 -2.00
C ASP A 141 -13.60 -10.02 -2.75
N THR A 142 -12.32 -9.74 -2.56
CA THR A 142 -11.59 -8.65 -3.21
C THR A 142 -10.35 -9.13 -3.96
N SER A 143 -10.11 -10.44 -3.96
CA SER A 143 -8.82 -11.05 -4.31
C SER A 143 -8.41 -10.87 -5.77
N THR A 144 -9.39 -10.78 -6.67
CA THR A 144 -9.20 -10.64 -8.12
C THR A 144 -9.16 -9.20 -8.61
N ILE A 145 -9.59 -8.23 -7.78
CA ILE A 145 -9.67 -6.81 -8.19
C ILE A 145 -8.30 -6.30 -8.69
N PRO A 146 -7.17 -6.55 -8.01
CA PRO A 146 -5.88 -6.04 -8.45
C PRO A 146 -5.38 -6.63 -9.79
N ASP A 147 -5.88 -7.80 -10.21
CA ASP A 147 -5.30 -8.57 -11.32
C ASP A 147 -5.43 -7.86 -12.68
N GLY A 148 -6.38 -6.93 -12.81
CA GLY A 148 -6.56 -6.13 -14.02
C GLY A 148 -5.55 -4.99 -14.21
N TYR A 149 -4.67 -4.74 -13.24
CA TYR A 149 -3.80 -3.54 -13.19
C TYR A 149 -2.33 -3.94 -13.29
N THR A 150 -1.76 -3.82 -14.49
CA THR A 150 -0.46 -4.42 -14.85
C THR A 150 0.70 -3.82 -14.06
N HIS A 151 0.78 -2.49 -13.92
CA HIS A 151 1.89 -1.85 -13.21
C HIS A 151 1.78 -2.06 -11.71
N VAL A 152 0.56 -2.00 -11.18
CA VAL A 152 0.26 -2.37 -9.79
C VAL A 152 0.77 -3.79 -9.49
N MET A 153 0.38 -4.76 -10.33
CA MET A 153 0.76 -6.16 -10.14
C MET A 153 2.25 -6.44 -10.35
N ARG A 154 2.90 -5.72 -11.27
CA ARG A 154 4.35 -5.77 -11.46
C ARG A 154 5.08 -5.37 -10.17
N ILE A 155 4.70 -4.25 -9.57
CA ILE A 155 5.27 -3.79 -8.30
C ILE A 155 4.97 -4.79 -7.18
N TYR A 156 3.71 -5.22 -7.03
CA TYR A 156 3.33 -6.20 -6.01
C TYR A 156 4.21 -7.46 -6.06
N ASN A 157 4.36 -8.06 -7.24
CA ASN A 157 5.15 -9.28 -7.41
C ASN A 157 6.63 -9.04 -7.10
N ALA A 158 7.21 -7.95 -7.62
CA ALA A 158 8.61 -7.60 -7.38
C ALA A 158 8.92 -7.33 -5.90
N VAL A 159 7.98 -6.71 -5.16
CA VAL A 159 8.11 -6.47 -3.73
C VAL A 159 7.93 -7.76 -2.95
N LYS A 160 6.95 -8.59 -3.32
CA LYS A 160 6.69 -9.89 -2.69
C LYS A 160 7.90 -10.83 -2.76
N GLU A 161 8.60 -10.83 -3.90
CA GLU A 161 9.80 -11.63 -4.14
C GLU A 161 11.07 -11.05 -3.49
N HIS A 162 11.03 -9.81 -2.99
CA HIS A 162 12.18 -9.19 -2.35
C HIS A 162 12.60 -9.99 -1.10
N PRO A 163 13.89 -10.35 -0.91
CA PRO A 163 14.31 -11.31 0.13
C PRO A 163 13.83 -10.98 1.54
N LYS A 164 13.88 -9.70 1.93
CA LYS A 164 13.42 -9.25 3.26
C LYS A 164 11.90 -9.34 3.43
N VAL A 165 11.14 -9.12 2.35
CA VAL A 165 9.67 -9.21 2.37
C VAL A 165 9.26 -10.68 2.40
N ALA A 166 9.89 -11.52 1.59
CA ALA A 166 9.70 -12.96 1.60
C ALA A 166 10.00 -13.58 2.99
N GLU A 167 11.11 -13.19 3.61
CA GLU A 167 11.46 -13.61 4.98
C GLU A 167 10.42 -13.16 6.01
N TRP A 168 9.94 -11.92 5.91
CA TRP A 168 8.89 -11.39 6.79
C TRP A 168 7.56 -12.13 6.63
N ASN A 169 7.15 -12.44 5.39
CA ASN A 169 5.96 -13.23 5.11
C ASN A 169 6.06 -14.64 5.69
N HIS A 170 7.24 -15.27 5.59
CA HIS A 170 7.45 -16.61 6.14
C HIS A 170 7.30 -16.65 7.66
N ARG A 171 7.64 -15.57 8.37
CA ARG A 171 7.46 -15.48 9.84
C ARG A 171 6.02 -15.27 10.29
N LYS A 172 5.16 -14.77 9.41
CA LYS A 172 3.75 -14.45 9.73
C LYS A 172 2.82 -15.66 9.57
N ASN A 173 3.20 -16.61 8.73
CA ASN A 173 2.48 -17.86 8.48
C ASN A 173 2.95 -18.95 9.44
#